data_AF-A0A099T575-F1
#
_entry.id   AF-A0A099T575-F1
#
_cell.length_a   1.000
_cell.length_b   1.000
_cell.length_c   1.000
_cell.angle_alpha   90.00
_cell.angle_beta   90.00
_cell.angle_gamma   90.00
#
_symmetry.space_group_name_H-M   'P 1'
#
loop_
_entity.id
_entity.type
_entity.pdbx_description
1 polymer ?
#
loop_
_entity_poly.entity_id
_entity_poly.type
_entity_poly.pdbx_seq_one_letter_code
_entity_poly.pdbx_strand_id
1 'polypeptide(L)'
;MRNVSKLTAIFLAFSASPLFADGHAQLWNMAGLANAPASSKMMEGTTGSIMINSSTDLWDWSEAPDGFPTLVTAECNQSVALTAEGAPFGGVGVCSMVDPDGDLAIFFGEITPQMEYIGSLTAGSGKYEPYIGQNFIGTVTGMLETGQQMYHVVAAD
;
A
#
# COMPACT_ATOMS: atom_id res chain seq x y z
N MET A 1 34.94 11.79 64.93
CA MET A 1 33.82 12.73 64.71
C MET A 1 33.48 12.74 63.22
N ARG A 2 32.17 12.78 62.92
CA ARG A 2 31.53 12.62 61.60
C ARG A 2 31.93 13.70 60.58
N ASN A 3 31.89 13.32 59.29
CA ASN A 3 31.07 13.91 58.21
C ASN A 3 31.52 13.28 56.87
N VAL A 4 30.92 12.16 56.41
CA VAL A 4 29.71 12.04 55.57
C VAL A 4 29.72 12.89 54.28
N SER A 5 29.83 12.17 53.15
CA SER A 5 29.31 12.42 51.78
C SER A 5 29.65 13.76 51.09
N LYS A 6 29.99 13.80 49.80
CA LYS A 6 29.17 13.31 48.67
C LYS A 6 30.08 13.02 47.46
N LEU A 7 29.98 11.79 46.92
CA LEU A 7 30.34 11.56 45.52
C LEU A 7 29.23 12.15 44.65
N THR A 8 29.56 13.14 43.83
CA THR A 8 28.63 13.66 42.81
C THR A 8 28.93 12.93 41.50
N ALA A 9 28.19 11.86 41.24
CA ALA A 9 28.10 11.26 39.91
C ALA A 9 27.13 12.11 39.07
N ILE A 10 27.64 12.80 38.05
CA ILE A 10 26.80 13.42 37.04
C ILE A 10 26.60 12.40 35.92
N PHE A 11 25.37 11.92 35.85
CA PHE A 11 24.78 11.11 34.81
C PHE A 11 25.12 11.68 33.42
N LEU A 12 25.82 10.92 32.58
CA LEU A 12 25.71 11.09 31.13
C LEU A 12 24.25 10.79 30.77
N ALA A 13 23.49 11.83 30.43
CA ALA A 13 22.23 11.67 29.72
C ALA A 13 22.55 11.21 28.29
N PHE A 14 22.79 9.92 28.11
CA PHE A 14 22.48 9.27 26.85
C PHE A 14 20.97 9.38 26.71
N SER A 15 20.50 10.35 25.92
CA SER A 15 19.15 10.25 25.36
C SER A 15 19.17 9.00 24.49
N ALA A 16 18.73 7.89 25.07
CA ALA A 16 18.36 6.72 24.31
C ALA A 16 17.34 7.20 23.28
N SER A 17 17.74 7.25 22.02
CA SER A 17 16.78 7.13 20.93
C SER A 17 15.89 5.95 21.29
N PRO A 18 14.56 6.06 21.23
CA PRO A 18 13.72 4.88 21.38
C PRO A 18 14.23 3.87 20.36
N LEU A 19 14.65 2.72 20.90
CA LEU A 19 15.04 1.56 20.15
C LEU A 19 13.96 1.31 19.09
N PHE A 20 14.31 1.38 17.81
CA PHE A 20 13.71 0.52 16.80
C PHE A 20 14.21 -0.90 17.11
N ALA A 21 13.70 -1.49 18.18
CA ALA A 21 13.93 -2.89 18.50
C ALA A 21 13.10 -3.71 17.53
N ASP A 22 13.78 -4.17 16.48
CA ASP A 22 13.65 -5.48 15.83
C ASP A 22 12.21 -6.00 15.61
N GLY A 23 11.74 -5.84 14.37
CA GLY A 23 10.49 -6.36 13.87
C GLY A 23 10.12 -5.55 12.65
N HIS A 24 10.38 -6.08 11.46
CA HIS A 24 9.92 -5.52 10.19
C HIS A 24 8.39 -5.32 10.28
N ALA A 25 7.93 -4.14 10.70
CA ALA A 25 6.51 -3.84 10.72
C ALA A 25 6.05 -3.92 9.27
N GLN A 26 5.36 -5.00 8.95
CA GLN A 26 4.70 -5.18 7.69
C GLN A 26 3.51 -4.21 7.71
N LEU A 27 3.63 -3.09 6.99
CA LEU A 27 2.53 -2.12 6.86
C LEU A 27 1.26 -2.78 6.34
N TRP A 28 1.47 -3.75 5.44
CA TRP A 28 0.44 -4.22 4.55
C TRP A 28 -0.35 -5.35 5.20
N ASN A 29 -1.50 -4.97 5.76
CA ASN A 29 -2.64 -5.84 5.97
C ASN A 29 -3.89 -4.96 5.87
N MET A 30 -4.47 -4.89 4.67
CA MET A 30 -5.61 -4.01 4.40
C MET A 30 -6.63 -4.69 3.50
N ALA A 31 -7.90 -4.39 3.73
CA ALA A 31 -8.96 -4.70 2.79
C ALA A 31 -9.21 -3.50 1.89
N GLY A 32 -9.41 -3.73 0.60
CA GLY A 32 -9.73 -2.70 -0.36
C GLY A 32 -11.04 -2.98 -1.07
N LEU A 33 -11.75 -1.91 -1.40
CA LEU A 33 -12.85 -1.90 -2.35
C LEU A 33 -12.43 -1.04 -3.53
N ALA A 34 -12.10 -1.70 -4.65
CA ALA A 34 -11.94 -1.01 -5.92
C ALA A 34 -13.32 -0.61 -6.41
N ASN A 35 -13.56 0.69 -6.51
CA ASN A 35 -14.81 1.16 -7.08
C ASN A 35 -14.88 0.81 -8.57
N ALA A 36 -16.10 0.79 -9.11
CA ALA A 36 -16.28 0.72 -10.55
C ALA A 36 -15.45 1.85 -11.20
N PRO A 37 -14.70 1.58 -12.28
CA PRO A 37 -13.80 2.57 -12.85
C PRO A 37 -14.56 3.85 -13.22
N ALA A 38 -14.06 5.00 -12.75
CA ALA A 38 -14.53 6.32 -13.17
C ALA A 38 -14.30 6.55 -14.67
N SER A 39 -13.30 5.87 -15.26
CA SER A 39 -13.15 5.75 -16.70
C SER A 39 -12.61 4.38 -17.09
N SER A 40 -12.99 3.93 -18.28
CA SER A 40 -12.47 2.74 -18.92
C SER A 40 -12.28 2.99 -20.41
N LYS A 41 -11.14 2.57 -20.95
CA LYS A 41 -10.79 2.68 -22.37
C LYS A 41 -10.19 1.36 -22.84
N MET A 42 -10.66 0.87 -23.98
CA MET A 42 -10.05 -0.25 -24.68
C MET A 42 -9.14 0.26 -25.81
N MET A 43 -7.93 -0.30 -25.89
CA MET A 43 -7.03 -0.17 -27.03
C MET A 43 -6.99 -1.50 -27.77
N GLU A 44 -7.63 -1.55 -28.93
CA GLU A 44 -7.73 -2.76 -29.72
C GLU A 44 -6.45 -3.04 -30.51
N GLY A 45 -6.00 -4.28 -30.49
CA GLY A 45 -4.94 -4.84 -31.33
C GLY A 45 -5.47 -6.03 -32.13
N THR A 46 -4.64 -6.56 -33.03
CA THR A 46 -5.01 -7.73 -33.84
C THR A 46 -4.90 -9.06 -33.09
N THR A 47 -4.13 -9.09 -31.99
CA THR A 47 -3.86 -10.30 -31.19
C THR A 47 -4.42 -10.23 -29.77
N GLY A 48 -5.16 -9.17 -29.45
CA GLY A 48 -5.63 -8.89 -28.09
C GLY A 48 -5.91 -7.39 -27.93
N SER A 49 -6.16 -6.98 -26.69
CA SER A 49 -6.48 -5.59 -26.36
C SER A 49 -5.82 -5.16 -25.06
N ILE A 50 -5.77 -3.85 -24.82
CA ILE A 50 -5.35 -3.29 -23.52
C ILE A 50 -6.53 -2.54 -22.93
N MET A 51 -6.97 -2.95 -21.76
CA MET A 51 -7.93 -2.25 -20.93
C MET A 51 -7.20 -1.24 -20.05
N ILE A 52 -7.57 0.04 -20.14
CA ILE A 52 -7.05 1.11 -19.30
C ILE A 52 -8.18 1.61 -18.42
N ASN A 53 -8.04 1.47 -17.11
CA ASN A 53 -9.04 1.87 -16.13
C ASN A 53 -8.46 2.89 -15.16
N SER A 54 -9.32 3.81 -14.71
CA SER A 54 -9.06 4.67 -13.56
C SER A 54 -10.19 4.52 -12.55
N SER A 55 -9.85 4.33 -11.28
CA SER A 55 -10.79 4.19 -10.16
C SER A 55 -10.31 4.99 -8.96
N THR A 56 -11.26 5.39 -8.12
CA THR A 56 -10.96 5.82 -6.75
C THR A 56 -11.25 4.62 -5.86
N ASP A 57 -10.27 4.08 -5.19
CA ASP A 57 -10.41 2.92 -4.32
C ASP A 57 -10.56 3.35 -2.86
N LEU A 58 -11.32 2.58 -2.08
CA LEU A 58 -11.42 2.75 -0.63
C LEU A 58 -10.58 1.67 0.05
N TRP A 59 -9.63 2.06 0.90
CA TRP A 59 -8.79 1.14 1.66
C TRP A 59 -9.15 1.21 3.14
N ASP A 60 -9.64 0.09 3.66
CA ASP A 60 -9.84 -0.16 5.08
C ASP A 60 -8.54 -0.74 5.66
N TRP A 61 -7.90 0.08 6.47
CA TRP A 61 -6.67 -0.22 7.16
C TRP A 61 -6.91 -0.28 8.67
N SER A 62 -8.00 -0.93 9.08
CA SER A 62 -8.35 -1.13 10.48
C SER A 62 -7.27 -1.85 11.32
N GLU A 63 -6.37 -2.60 10.67
CA GLU A 63 -5.21 -3.24 11.30
C GLU A 63 -3.89 -2.46 11.11
N ALA A 64 -3.94 -1.18 10.70
CA ALA A 64 -2.76 -0.35 10.52
C ALA A 64 -1.98 -0.13 11.84
N PRO A 65 -0.67 0.13 11.77
CA PRO A 65 0.11 0.53 12.94
C PRO A 65 -0.41 1.82 13.60
N ASP A 66 -0.13 1.99 14.88
CA ASP A 66 -0.47 3.21 15.61
C ASP A 66 0.04 4.46 14.88
N GLY A 67 -0.84 5.45 14.73
CA GLY A 67 -0.54 6.70 14.03
C GLY A 67 -0.85 6.69 12.53
N PHE A 68 -1.27 5.56 11.96
CA PHE A 68 -1.82 5.53 10.60
C PHE A 68 -3.34 5.73 10.62
N PRO A 69 -3.92 6.32 9.55
CA PRO A 69 -5.36 6.37 9.39
C PRO A 69 -5.93 4.96 9.18
N THR A 70 -7.14 4.72 9.70
CA THR A 70 -7.84 3.45 9.50
C THR A 70 -8.57 3.37 8.16
N LEU A 71 -8.72 4.51 7.47
CA LEU A 71 -9.45 4.59 6.20
C LEU A 71 -8.81 5.65 5.31
N VAL A 72 -8.45 5.25 4.09
CA VAL A 72 -7.89 6.15 3.07
C VAL A 72 -8.54 5.89 1.72
N THR A 73 -8.51 6.90 0.85
CA THR A 73 -8.88 6.74 -0.55
C THR A 73 -7.65 6.86 -1.42
N ALA A 74 -7.54 6.03 -2.43
CA ALA A 74 -6.45 6.06 -3.40
C ALA A 74 -6.98 6.22 -4.82
N GLU A 75 -6.35 7.09 -5.59
CA GLU A 75 -6.60 7.21 -7.03
C GLU A 75 -5.72 6.21 -7.77
N CYS A 76 -6.35 5.23 -8.41
CA CYS A 76 -5.69 4.11 -9.08
C CYS A 76 -5.87 4.21 -10.59
N ASN A 77 -4.78 3.96 -11.33
CA ASN A 77 -4.75 3.86 -12.78
C ASN A 77 -4.09 2.54 -13.15
N GLN A 78 -4.75 1.73 -13.96
CA GLN A 78 -4.29 0.40 -14.34
C GLN A 78 -4.39 0.19 -15.84
N SER A 79 -3.45 -0.60 -16.38
CA SER A 79 -3.44 -1.08 -17.76
C SER A 79 -3.30 -2.60 -17.74
N VAL A 80 -4.30 -3.31 -18.28
CA VAL A 80 -4.34 -4.77 -18.30
C VAL A 80 -4.39 -5.24 -19.74
N ALA A 81 -3.44 -6.09 -20.13
CA ALA A 81 -3.41 -6.72 -21.43
C ALA A 81 -4.28 -7.98 -21.43
N LEU A 82 -5.15 -8.09 -22.43
CA LEU A 82 -6.12 -9.16 -22.61
C LEU A 82 -5.83 -9.93 -23.90
N THR A 83 -5.99 -11.25 -23.89
CA THR A 83 -5.97 -12.07 -25.11
C THR A 83 -7.17 -11.75 -26.00
N ALA A 84 -7.20 -12.30 -27.23
CA ALA A 84 -8.36 -12.17 -28.12
C ALA A 84 -9.66 -12.72 -27.50
N GLU A 85 -9.56 -13.70 -26.59
CA GLU A 85 -10.66 -14.28 -25.84
C GLU A 85 -11.04 -13.46 -24.59
N GLY A 86 -10.33 -12.37 -24.32
CA GLY A 86 -10.56 -11.48 -23.19
C GLY A 86 -9.90 -11.91 -21.88
N ALA A 87 -9.03 -12.92 -21.89
CA ALA A 87 -8.34 -13.37 -20.68
C ALA A 87 -7.17 -12.43 -20.34
N PRO A 88 -6.99 -12.01 -19.08
CA PRO A 88 -5.84 -11.22 -18.68
C PRO A 88 -4.56 -12.06 -18.76
N PHE A 89 -3.49 -11.49 -19.28
CA PHE A 89 -2.17 -12.15 -19.32
C PHE A 89 -1.03 -11.28 -18.77
N GLY A 90 -1.34 -10.09 -18.27
CA GLY A 90 -0.39 -9.21 -17.63
C GLY A 90 -0.94 -7.79 -17.54
N GLY A 91 -0.36 -6.99 -16.66
CA GLY A 91 -0.72 -5.58 -16.54
C GLY A 91 0.13 -4.86 -15.52
N VAL A 92 -0.15 -3.58 -15.36
CA VAL A 92 0.48 -2.72 -14.35
C VAL A 92 -0.55 -1.76 -13.78
N GLY A 93 -0.33 -1.34 -12.53
CA GLY A 93 -1.11 -0.30 -11.89
C GLY A 93 -0.24 0.69 -11.14
N VAL A 94 -0.80 1.88 -10.95
CA VAL A 94 -0.28 2.89 -10.03
C VAL A 94 -1.44 3.43 -9.20
N CYS A 95 -1.31 3.40 -7.88
CA CYS A 95 -2.24 4.02 -6.95
C CYS A 95 -1.55 5.15 -6.21
N SER A 96 -2.23 6.28 -6.04
CA SER A 96 -1.70 7.46 -5.33
C SER A 96 -2.69 7.92 -4.28
N MET A 97 -2.21 8.25 -3.09
CA MET A 97 -3.05 8.77 -2.01
C MET A 97 -2.38 9.93 -1.26
N VAL A 98 -3.22 10.74 -0.64
CA VAL A 98 -2.86 11.69 0.41
C VAL A 98 -3.77 11.37 1.59
N ASP A 99 -3.17 11.11 2.74
CA ASP A 99 -3.90 10.71 3.93
C ASP A 99 -4.45 11.92 4.72
N PRO A 100 -5.31 11.73 5.73
CA PRO A 100 -5.92 12.82 6.47
C PRO A 100 -4.93 13.76 7.18
N ASP A 101 -3.71 13.32 7.47
CA ASP A 101 -2.66 14.16 8.07
C ASP A 101 -1.83 14.91 7.02
N GLY A 102 -2.08 14.65 5.73
CA GLY A 102 -1.38 15.24 4.60
C GLY A 102 -0.15 14.47 4.14
N ASP A 103 0.09 13.27 4.67
CA ASP A 103 1.18 12.41 4.22
C ASP A 103 0.78 11.71 2.91
N LEU A 104 1.71 11.62 1.96
CA LEU A 104 1.45 11.04 0.64
C LEU A 104 2.08 9.66 0.48
N ALA A 105 1.49 8.85 -0.40
CA ALA A 105 2.04 7.57 -0.80
C ALA A 105 1.69 7.24 -2.26
N ILE A 106 2.64 6.66 -2.99
CA ILE A 106 2.48 6.16 -4.36
C ILE A 106 2.89 4.71 -4.40
N PHE A 107 2.01 3.88 -4.94
CA PHE A 107 2.16 2.44 -5.06
C PHE A 107 2.26 2.07 -6.54
N PHE A 108 3.17 1.16 -6.86
CA PHE A 108 3.24 0.53 -8.17
C PHE A 108 3.09 -0.98 -8.01
N GLY A 109 2.49 -1.64 -8.99
CA GLY A 109 2.53 -3.09 -9.04
C GLY A 109 2.16 -3.66 -10.40
N GLU A 110 2.53 -4.93 -10.54
CA GLU A 110 2.26 -5.75 -11.71
C GLU A 110 1.01 -6.59 -11.46
N ILE A 111 0.18 -6.72 -12.49
CA ILE A 111 -1.03 -7.55 -12.48
C ILE A 111 -0.68 -8.86 -13.15
N THR A 112 -0.77 -9.97 -12.41
CA THR A 112 -0.49 -11.31 -12.93
C THR A 112 -1.66 -11.82 -13.78
N PRO A 113 -1.47 -12.88 -14.60
CA PRO A 113 -2.57 -13.56 -15.28
C PRO A 113 -3.64 -14.12 -14.32
N GLN A 114 -3.28 -14.34 -13.05
CA GLN A 114 -4.18 -14.79 -11.99
C GLN A 114 -4.91 -13.63 -11.30
N MET A 115 -4.75 -12.40 -11.79
CA MET A 115 -5.32 -11.18 -11.22
C MET A 115 -4.81 -10.88 -9.80
N GLU A 116 -3.59 -11.31 -9.50
CA GLU A 116 -2.87 -10.84 -8.30
C GLU A 116 -2.13 -9.55 -8.64
N TYR A 117 -2.00 -8.68 -7.65
CA TYR A 117 -1.27 -7.43 -7.74
C TYR A 117 0.02 -7.53 -6.92
N ILE A 118 1.16 -7.70 -7.57
CA ILE A 118 2.47 -7.78 -6.90
C ILE A 118 3.10 -6.40 -6.99
N GLY A 119 3.22 -5.71 -5.86
CA GLY A 119 3.59 -4.31 -5.85
C GLY A 119 4.52 -3.89 -4.72
N SER A 120 4.83 -2.61 -4.69
CA SER A 120 5.64 -1.97 -3.65
C SER A 120 5.20 -0.52 -3.42
N LEU A 121 5.52 0.01 -2.22
CA LEU A 121 5.43 1.45 -1.97
C LEU A 121 6.61 2.15 -2.68
N THR A 122 6.32 2.81 -3.79
CA THR A 122 7.32 3.47 -4.65
C THR A 122 7.83 4.77 -4.04
N ALA A 123 6.94 5.55 -3.44
CA ALA A 123 7.27 6.82 -2.81
C ALA A 123 6.31 7.10 -1.65
N GLY A 124 6.80 7.77 -0.60
CA GLY A 124 5.99 8.18 0.54
C GLY A 124 6.61 9.38 1.25
N SER A 125 5.80 10.12 2.01
CA SER A 125 6.24 11.17 2.94
C SER A 125 5.83 10.86 4.37
N GLY A 126 6.44 11.54 5.33
CA GLY A 126 6.05 11.48 6.74
C GLY A 126 6.02 10.04 7.26
N LYS A 127 4.86 9.56 7.70
CA LYS A 127 4.74 8.21 8.26
C LYS A 127 5.04 7.07 7.27
N TYR A 128 4.96 7.32 5.95
CA TYR A 128 5.21 6.32 4.91
C TYR A 128 6.70 6.21 4.50
N GLU A 129 7.54 7.20 4.80
CA GLU A 129 8.96 7.23 4.39
C GLU A 129 9.76 5.97 4.77
N PRO A 130 9.62 5.40 5.98
CA PRO A 130 10.42 4.24 6.39
C PRO A 130 10.10 2.97 5.58
N TYR A 131 9.01 2.96 4.83
CA TYR A 131 8.47 1.76 4.18
C TYR A 131 8.60 1.78 2.66
N ILE A 132 9.25 2.80 2.10
CA ILE A 132 9.53 2.88 0.67
C ILE A 132 10.32 1.63 0.24
N GLY A 133 9.85 0.97 -0.82
CA GLY A 133 10.38 -0.30 -1.33
C GLY A 133 9.80 -1.54 -0.65
N GLN A 134 8.93 -1.41 0.35
CA GLN A 134 8.27 -2.56 0.96
C GLN A 134 7.27 -3.18 -0.03
N ASN A 135 7.42 -4.49 -0.26
CA ASN A 135 6.60 -5.23 -1.20
C ASN A 135 5.28 -5.69 -0.57
N PHE A 136 4.28 -5.90 -1.42
CA PHE A 136 2.98 -6.45 -1.05
C PHE A 136 2.39 -7.30 -2.17
N ILE A 137 1.46 -8.17 -1.79
CA ILE A 137 0.60 -8.93 -2.70
C ILE A 137 -0.84 -8.53 -2.40
N GLY A 138 -1.54 -8.05 -3.43
CA GLY A 138 -2.98 -7.85 -3.43
C GLY A 138 -3.68 -8.99 -4.16
N THR A 139 -4.75 -9.52 -3.58
CA THR A 139 -5.56 -10.57 -4.18
C THR A 139 -7.02 -10.14 -4.20
N VAL A 140 -7.67 -10.24 -5.36
CA VAL A 140 -9.11 -10.05 -5.48
C VAL A 140 -9.83 -11.19 -4.75
N THR A 141 -10.60 -10.86 -3.73
CA THR A 141 -11.32 -11.82 -2.88
C THR A 141 -12.79 -11.97 -3.27
N GLY A 142 -13.32 -11.04 -4.07
CA GLY A 142 -14.68 -11.10 -4.56
C GLY A 142 -15.05 -9.92 -5.45
N MET A 143 -16.25 -9.97 -6.03
CA MET A 143 -16.82 -8.91 -6.85
C MET A 143 -18.28 -8.71 -6.47
N LEU A 144 -18.67 -7.46 -6.28
CA LEU A 144 -20.06 -7.08 -6.08
C LEU A 144 -20.81 -7.08 -7.42
N GLU A 145 -22.13 -7.25 -7.39
CA GLU A 145 -22.97 -7.20 -8.60
C GLU A 145 -22.87 -5.86 -9.35
N THR A 146 -22.47 -4.80 -8.65
CA THR A 146 -22.21 -3.45 -9.17
C THR A 146 -20.89 -3.34 -9.94
N GLY A 147 -20.09 -4.41 -10.01
CA GLY A 147 -18.79 -4.45 -10.69
C GLY A 147 -17.61 -3.95 -9.85
N GLN A 148 -17.84 -3.57 -8.59
CA GLN A 148 -16.77 -3.22 -7.65
C GLN A 148 -16.05 -4.49 -7.18
N GLN A 149 -14.74 -4.41 -6.97
CA GLN A 149 -13.92 -5.56 -6.57
C GLN A 149 -13.49 -5.41 -5.12
N MET A 150 -13.67 -6.48 -4.35
CA MET A 150 -13.07 -6.62 -3.03
C MET A 150 -11.69 -7.23 -3.21
N TYR A 151 -10.70 -6.70 -2.51
CA TYR A 151 -9.37 -7.28 -2.46
C TYR A 151 -8.78 -7.21 -1.07
N HIS A 152 -7.80 -8.06 -0.82
CA HIS A 152 -7.01 -8.07 0.41
C HIS A 152 -5.55 -7.93 0.04
N VAL A 153 -4.83 -7.07 0.76
CA VAL A 153 -3.41 -6.83 0.55
C VAL A 153 -2.65 -7.25 1.78
N VAL A 154 -1.61 -8.05 1.57
CA VAL A 154 -0.67 -8.49 2.61
C VAL A 154 0.75 -8.15 2.21
N ALA A 155 1.63 -8.04 3.19
CA ALA A 155 3.04 -7.82 2.90
C ALA A 155 3.65 -9.04 2.21
N ALA A 156 4.60 -8.77 1.33
CA ALA A 156 5.40 -9.79 0.67
C ALA A 156 6.81 -9.77 1.25
N ASP A 157 7.36 -10.96 1.46
CA ASP A 157 8.74 -11.17 1.95
C ASP A 157 9.79 -10.86 0.88
#